data_AF-A0A3A0CD49-F1
#
_entry.id   AF-A0A3A0CD49-F1
#
_cell.length_a   1.000
_cell.length_b   1.000
_cell.length_c   1.000
_cell.angle_alpha   90.00
_cell.angle_beta   90.00
_cell.angle_gamma   90.00
#
_symmetry.space_group_name_H-M   'P 1'
#
loop_
_entity.id
_entity.type
_entity.pdbx_description
1 polymer ?
#
loop_
_entity_poly.entity_id
_entity_poly.type
_entity_poly.pdbx_seq_one_letter_code
_entity_poly.pdbx_strand_id
1 'polypeptide(L)' 'MHYPHRKSYRKRKRKQGFRARMRTAGGRKVIARKRKRGRRVNVKEKM' A
#
# COMPACT_ATOMS: atom_id res chain seq x y z
N MET A 1 10.90 -18.80 -15.25
CA MET A 1 10.42 -17.39 -15.23
C MET A 1 11.61 -16.45 -15.45
N HIS A 2 11.63 -15.76 -16.59
CA HIS A 2 12.82 -15.04 -17.08
C HIS A 2 13.19 -13.78 -16.27
N TYR A 3 12.31 -13.25 -15.41
CA TYR A 3 12.68 -12.22 -14.41
C TYR A 3 11.99 -12.48 -13.06
N PRO A 4 12.71 -13.03 -12.06
CA PRO A 4 12.14 -13.19 -10.73
C PRO A 4 11.79 -11.81 -10.15
N HIS A 5 10.55 -11.68 -9.68
CA HIS A 5 10.06 -10.42 -9.15
C HIS A 5 10.78 -10.10 -7.83
N ARG A 6 11.76 -9.17 -7.88
CA ARG A 6 12.55 -8.79 -6.70
C ARG A 6 11.64 -8.16 -5.64
N LYS A 7 11.54 -8.78 -4.46
CA LYS A 7 10.73 -8.29 -3.34
C LYS A 7 11.53 -7.26 -2.54
N SER A 8 11.23 -5.98 -2.73
CA SER A 8 11.80 -4.90 -1.91
C SER A 8 10.73 -4.29 -1.00
N TYR A 9 10.84 -4.56 0.30
CA TYR A 9 9.92 -4.01 1.33
C TYR A 9 10.01 -2.49 1.41
N ARG A 10 11.21 -1.92 1.24
CA ARG A 10 11.43 -0.46 1.18
C ARG A 10 10.68 0.17 0.02
N LYS A 11 10.78 -0.40 -1.20
CA LYS A 11 10.04 0.09 -2.38
C LYS A 11 8.53 -0.07 -2.19
N ARG A 12 8.07 -1.17 -1.56
CA ARG A 12 6.66 -1.40 -1.24
C ARG A 12 6.09 -0.35 -0.29
N LYS A 13 6.78 -0.04 0.82
CA LYS A 13 6.34 0.97 1.80
C LYS A 13 6.25 2.36 1.16
N ARG A 14 7.25 2.74 0.35
CA ARG A 14 7.27 4.02 -0.38
C ARG A 14 6.15 4.16 -1.41
N LYS A 15 5.85 3.09 -2.18
CA LYS A 15 4.83 3.14 -3.23
C LYS A 15 3.40 2.92 -2.73
N GLN A 16 3.21 2.05 -1.74
CA GLN A 16 1.88 1.55 -1.37
C GLN A 16 1.51 1.74 0.10
N GLY A 17 2.44 2.18 0.96
CA GLY A 17 2.21 2.35 2.38
C GLY A 17 1.18 3.44 2.73
N PHE A 18 0.72 3.46 3.97
CA PHE A 18 -0.30 4.40 4.45
C PHE A 18 0.05 5.87 4.16
N ARG A 19 1.28 6.29 4.49
CA ARG A 19 1.75 7.67 4.23
C ARG A 19 1.71 8.03 2.75
N ALA A 20 2.11 7.11 1.88
CA ALA A 20 2.05 7.31 0.42
C ALA A 20 0.62 7.50 -0.08
N ARG A 21 -0.35 6.78 0.51
CA ARG A 21 -1.77 6.93 0.19
C ARG A 21 -2.37 8.22 0.76
N MET A 22 -1.91 8.70 1.91
CA MET A 22 -2.42 9.94 2.50
C MET A 22 -1.98 11.20 1.74
N ARG A 23 -0.83 11.15 1.04
CA ARG A 23 -0.27 12.28 0.28
C ARG A 23 -1.20 12.79 -0.84
N THR A 24 -1.99 11.92 -1.47
CA THR A 24 -2.80 12.27 -2.64
C THR A 24 -4.30 12.13 -2.34
N ALA A 25 -5.12 12.92 -3.02
CA ALA A 25 -6.58 12.81 -2.92
C ALA A 25 -7.07 11.41 -3.34
N GLY A 26 -6.54 10.86 -4.44
CA GLY A 26 -6.87 9.51 -4.90
C GLY A 26 -6.49 8.42 -3.89
N GLY A 27 -5.34 8.56 -3.21
CA GLY A 27 -4.94 7.64 -2.17
C GLY A 27 -5.85 7.68 -0.94
N ARG A 28 -6.31 8.87 -0.52
CA ARG A 28 -7.32 9.03 0.53
C ARG A 28 -8.66 8.36 0.16
N LYS A 29 -9.11 8.50 -1.10
CA LYS A 29 -10.31 7.79 -1.61
C LYS A 29 -10.15 6.26 -1.55
N VAL A 30 -8.96 5.73 -1.84
CA VAL A 30 -8.68 4.28 -1.70
C VAL A 30 -8.80 3.82 -0.25
N ILE A 31 -8.28 4.60 0.70
CA ILE A 31 -8.39 4.29 2.13
C ILE A 31 -9.85 4.28 2.57
N ALA A 32 -10.62 5.30 2.18
CA ALA A 32 -12.06 5.39 2.48
C ALA A 32 -12.83 4.16 1.95
N ARG A 33 -12.59 3.76 0.69
CA ARG A 33 -13.19 2.55 0.10
C ARG A 33 -12.82 1.28 0.86
N LYS A 34 -11.57 1.13 1.29
CA LYS A 34 -11.13 -0.01 2.09
C LYS A 34 -11.84 -0.05 3.44
N ARG A 35 -11.92 1.09 4.13
CA ARG A 35 -12.66 1.23 5.40
C ARG A 35 -14.13 0.87 5.24
N LYS A 36 -14.80 1.37 4.20
CA LYS A 36 -16.21 1.03 3.90
C LYS A 36 -16.43 -0.47 3.73
N ARG A 37 -15.46 -1.18 3.15
CA ARG A 37 -15.52 -2.64 2.97
C ARG A 37 -14.98 -3.44 4.19
N GLY A 38 -14.58 -2.78 5.27
CA GLY A 38 -13.95 -3.44 6.43
C GLY A 38 -12.56 -4.04 6.14
N ARG A 39 -11.88 -3.59 5.07
CA ARG A 39 -10.56 -4.09 4.68
C ARG A 39 -9.45 -3.37 5.44
N ARG A 40 -8.43 -4.12 5.85
CA ARG A 40 -7.21 -3.55 6.46
C ARG A 40 -6.55 -2.54 5.51
N VAL A 41 -6.32 -1.34 6.03
CA VAL A 41 -5.77 -0.21 5.27
C VAL A 41 -4.27 -0.34 5.07
N ASN A 42 -3.58 -0.85 6.08
CA ASN A 42 -2.12 -0.88 6.13
C ASN A 42 -1.56 -2.10 5.39
N VAL A 43 -0.51 -1.89 4.59
CA VAL A 43 0.23 -2.98 3.95
C VAL A 43 1.14 -3.56 5.02
N LYS A 44 0.95 -4.83 5.40
CA LYS A 44 1.66 -5.52 6.50
C LYS A 44 3.11 -5.04 6.63
N GLU A 45 3.43 -4.45 7.79
CA GLU A 45 4.81 -4.39 8.28
C GLU A 45 5.19 -5.81 8.66
N LYS A 46 5.75 -6.53 7.69
CA LYS A 46 6.64 -7.64 8.01
C LYS A 46 8.03 -7.09 7.78
N MET A 47 8.69 -6.73 8.87
CA MET A 47 10.12 -7.01 8.99
C MET A 47 10.26 -8.54 9.04
#